data_AF-A0A964XMR5-F1
#
_entry.id   AF-A0A964XMR5-F1
#
_cell.length_a   1.000
_cell.length_b   1.000
_cell.length_c   1.000
_cell.angle_alpha   90.00
_cell.angle_beta   90.00
_cell.angle_gamma   90.00
#
_symmetry.space_group_name_H-M   'P 1'
#
loop_
_entity.id
_entity.type
_entity.pdbx_description
1 polymer ?
#
loop_
_entity_poly.entity_id
_entity_poly.type
_entity_poly.pdbx_seq_one_letter_code
_entity_poly.pdbx_strand_id
1 'polypeptide(L)'
;MAIGFPLHPATPFGPETTSADVFSVVRKLATRFAADDARRDAERILPYDEIRALTEAGLFTLSVPKIHGGPGLSTRDLGGVFTELVAGDASIGQIPQNHYGSRVVHGTKYYATGALFAHWIPVHAAGEEGRVHAAWVPADDPGVTVEDDWNGLGQRTTGSGTVRFAHVRVPAERIVPVYTIFEKDELFGAYGQYLHAAIDTGIAVAALRDGKRLIHDIARPRKETGLDRAADEEAIVDLFGELALRVRTARALLREAGEAVDAARVDLNTRTAAASAAVAEASAAVAAARAHSDEVSLKVSGGIFELIGTRAADRALNLDRHWRNARTHTLHDPRRLKLRYLGGWELNDTPPPANGLV
;
A
#
# COMPACT_ATOMS: atom_id res chain seq x y z
N MET A 1 19.54 -31.31 7.03
CA MET A 1 19.58 -30.82 8.42
C MET A 1 18.43 -29.84 8.56
N ALA A 2 17.35 -30.22 9.23
CA ALA A 2 16.13 -29.42 9.32
C ALA A 2 16.08 -28.75 10.69
N ILE A 3 16.09 -27.42 10.72
CA ILE A 3 15.79 -26.64 11.92
C ILE A 3 14.28 -26.42 11.89
N GLY A 4 13.54 -27.31 12.56
CA GLY A 4 12.14 -27.09 12.89
C GLY A 4 12.05 -26.27 14.17
N PHE A 5 11.43 -25.09 14.10
CA PHE A 5 10.87 -24.44 15.28
C PHE A 5 9.37 -24.71 15.30
N PRO A 6 8.86 -25.76 15.98
CA PRO A 6 7.48 -25.78 16.37
C PRO A 6 7.39 -25.03 17.69
N LEU A 7 7.21 -23.72 17.62
CA LEU A 7 6.70 -22.95 18.76
C LEU A 7 5.40 -22.31 18.31
N HIS A 8 4.37 -23.13 18.12
CA HIS A 8 3.07 -22.66 18.57
C HIS A 8 3.24 -22.42 20.07
N PRO A 9 3.04 -21.18 20.58
CA PRO A 9 3.10 -20.97 22.00
C PRO A 9 2.05 -21.90 22.62
N ALA A 10 2.49 -22.79 23.50
CA ALA A 10 1.61 -23.19 24.58
C ALA A 10 1.24 -21.86 25.25
N THR A 11 -0.03 -21.45 25.20
CA THR A 11 -0.52 -20.25 25.89
C THR A 11 -1.06 -20.70 27.25
N PRO A 12 -0.22 -20.83 28.30
CA PRO A 12 -0.73 -21.09 29.65
C PRO A 12 -1.41 -19.83 30.21
N PHE A 13 -1.05 -18.64 29.73
CA PHE A 13 -1.73 -17.40 30.06
C PHE A 13 -2.77 -17.04 29.00
N GLY A 14 -4.03 -17.01 29.42
CA GLY A 14 -5.18 -16.72 28.59
C GLY A 14 -6.14 -15.73 29.26
N PRO A 15 -7.36 -15.55 28.73
CA PRO A 15 -8.31 -14.54 29.20
C PRO A 15 -8.68 -14.64 30.68
N GLU A 16 -8.63 -15.84 31.25
CA GLU A 16 -8.96 -16.11 32.66
C GLU A 16 -7.77 -15.93 33.61
N THR A 17 -6.56 -15.79 33.09
CA THR A 17 -5.35 -15.62 33.91
C THR A 17 -5.37 -14.29 34.63
N THR A 18 -5.13 -14.32 35.95
CA THR A 18 -5.02 -13.12 36.78
C THR A 18 -3.57 -12.63 36.87
N SER A 19 -3.37 -11.36 37.25
CA SER A 19 -2.03 -10.84 37.51
C SER A 19 -1.29 -11.67 38.59
N ALA A 20 -2.01 -12.19 39.60
CA ALA A 20 -1.43 -13.03 40.65
C ALA A 20 -0.87 -14.36 40.12
N ASP A 21 -1.56 -14.98 39.15
CA ASP A 21 -1.09 -16.20 38.49
C ASP A 21 0.22 -15.94 37.72
N VAL A 22 0.28 -14.81 37.01
CA VAL A 22 1.48 -14.37 36.30
C VAL A 22 2.64 -14.14 37.27
N PHE A 23 2.43 -13.37 38.34
CA PHE A 23 3.46 -13.11 39.35
C PHE A 23 3.99 -14.41 39.99
N SER A 24 3.12 -15.38 40.25
CA SER A 24 3.51 -16.68 40.82
C SER A 24 4.49 -17.43 39.91
N VAL A 25 4.21 -17.48 38.60
CA VAL A 25 5.09 -18.13 37.62
C VAL A 25 6.38 -17.34 37.43
N VAL A 26 6.29 -16.02 37.28
CA VAL A 26 7.45 -15.15 37.04
C VAL A 26 8.44 -15.22 38.20
N ARG A 27 7.97 -15.23 39.46
CA ARG A 27 8.85 -15.38 40.63
C ARG A 27 9.63 -16.69 40.65
N LYS A 28 8.99 -17.79 40.24
CA LYS A 28 9.66 -19.10 40.14
C LYS A 28 10.75 -19.08 39.07
N LEU A 29 10.44 -18.48 37.91
CA LEU A 29 11.42 -18.31 36.83
C LEU A 29 12.56 -17.38 37.25
N ALA A 30 12.27 -16.24 37.87
CA ALA A 30 13.27 -15.31 38.39
C ALA A 30 14.20 -15.98 39.41
N THR A 31 13.66 -16.76 40.36
CA THR A 31 14.46 -17.52 41.33
C THR A 31 15.39 -18.52 40.64
N ARG A 32 14.88 -19.22 39.60
CA ARG A 32 15.69 -20.15 38.81
C ARG A 32 16.79 -19.42 38.04
N PHE A 33 16.49 -18.27 37.45
CA PHE A 33 17.45 -17.49 36.67
C PHE A 33 18.54 -16.92 37.59
N ALA A 34 18.20 -16.42 38.78
CA ALA A 34 19.16 -15.91 39.76
C ALA A 34 20.22 -16.92 40.22
N ALA A 35 19.96 -18.23 40.09
CA ALA A 35 20.91 -19.25 40.50
C ALA A 35 22.20 -19.28 39.65
N ASP A 36 22.16 -18.73 38.43
CA ASP A 36 23.27 -18.84 37.45
C ASP A 36 23.54 -17.51 36.71
N ASP A 37 22.94 -16.40 37.16
CA ASP A 37 23.05 -15.08 36.50
C ASP A 37 24.49 -14.58 36.44
N ALA A 38 25.23 -14.65 37.55
CA ALA A 38 26.59 -14.16 37.67
C ALA A 38 27.56 -14.92 36.75
N ARG A 39 27.35 -16.23 36.60
CA ARG A 39 28.15 -17.06 35.68
C ARG A 39 27.76 -16.79 34.23
N ARG A 40 26.46 -16.72 33.91
CA ARG A 40 26.00 -16.41 32.55
C ARG A 40 26.55 -15.07 32.07
N ASP A 41 26.55 -14.06 32.93
CA ASP A 41 27.12 -12.74 32.61
C ASP A 41 28.64 -12.81 32.41
N ALA A 42 29.38 -13.35 33.38
CA ALA A 42 30.84 -13.42 33.33
C ALA A 42 31.37 -14.24 32.15
N GLU A 43 30.67 -15.30 31.76
CA GLU A 43 31.07 -16.23 30.69
C GLU A 43 30.38 -15.94 29.35
N ARG A 44 29.53 -14.91 29.25
CA ARG A 44 28.76 -14.55 28.05
C ARG A 44 27.91 -15.72 27.51
N ILE A 45 27.18 -16.39 28.39
CA ILE A 45 26.29 -17.50 28.03
C ILE A 45 24.94 -16.93 27.57
N LEU A 46 24.56 -17.18 26.33
CA LEU A 46 23.29 -16.72 25.78
C LEU A 46 22.11 -17.52 26.39
N PRO A 47 21.05 -16.85 26.88
CA PRO A 47 20.02 -17.48 27.71
C PRO A 47 18.93 -18.19 26.89
N TYR A 48 19.30 -19.11 26.00
CA TYR A 48 18.35 -19.76 25.08
C TYR A 48 17.29 -20.59 25.82
N ASP A 49 17.66 -21.29 26.89
CA ASP A 49 16.75 -22.13 27.65
C ASP A 49 15.81 -21.30 28.54
N GLU A 50 16.29 -20.17 29.06
CA GLU A 50 15.49 -19.24 29.81
C GLU A 50 14.48 -18.51 28.92
N ILE A 51 14.88 -18.11 27.71
CA ILE A 51 13.94 -17.55 26.71
C ILE A 51 12.89 -18.58 26.32
N ARG A 52 13.28 -19.85 26.10
CA ARG A 52 12.30 -20.93 25.85
C ARG A 52 11.31 -21.05 27.01
N ALA A 53 11.77 -21.02 28.26
CA ALA A 53 10.91 -21.07 29.44
C ALA A 53 9.95 -19.86 29.53
N LEU A 54 10.40 -18.65 29.16
CA LEU A 54 9.52 -17.47 29.07
C LEU A 54 8.48 -17.62 27.96
N THR A 55 8.85 -18.21 26.82
CA THR A 55 7.94 -18.48 25.70
C THR A 55 6.88 -19.51 26.09
N GLU A 56 7.30 -20.63 26.67
CA GLU A 56 6.40 -21.69 27.17
C GLU A 56 5.46 -21.19 28.27
N ALA A 57 5.93 -20.23 29.08
CA ALA A 57 5.11 -19.56 30.08
C ALA A 57 4.14 -18.51 29.49
N GLY A 58 4.20 -18.20 28.19
CA GLY A 58 3.34 -17.18 27.58
C GLY A 58 3.68 -15.74 27.98
N LEU A 59 4.90 -15.46 28.44
CA LEU A 59 5.28 -14.14 28.93
C LEU A 59 5.14 -13.04 27.85
N PHE A 60 5.45 -13.36 26.60
CA PHE A 60 5.41 -12.41 25.49
C PHE A 60 3.98 -11.99 25.07
N THR A 61 2.94 -12.47 25.76
CA THR A 61 1.55 -12.12 25.47
C THR A 61 0.84 -11.39 26.61
N LEU A 62 1.54 -11.00 27.69
CA LEU A 62 0.87 -10.48 28.89
C LEU A 62 0.00 -9.22 28.67
N SER A 63 0.42 -8.30 27.80
CA SER A 63 -0.34 -7.08 27.51
C SER A 63 -1.50 -7.29 26.54
N VAL A 64 -1.68 -8.50 26.00
CA VAL A 64 -2.65 -8.76 24.95
C VAL A 64 -4.04 -8.80 25.56
N PRO A 65 -4.99 -7.98 25.08
CA PRO A 65 -6.34 -7.91 25.64
C PRO A 65 -7.03 -9.28 25.72
N LYS A 66 -7.90 -9.45 26.72
CA LYS A 66 -8.69 -10.68 26.93
C LYS A 66 -9.52 -11.09 25.73
N ILE A 67 -10.10 -10.12 25.03
CA ILE A 67 -10.86 -10.33 23.79
C ILE A 67 -10.01 -10.90 22.64
N HIS A 68 -8.68 -10.91 22.77
CA HIS A 68 -7.73 -11.44 21.80
C HIS A 68 -6.98 -12.67 22.33
N GLY A 69 -7.50 -13.32 23.38
CA GLY A 69 -6.93 -14.56 23.92
C GLY A 69 -5.76 -14.39 24.88
N GLY A 70 -5.34 -13.14 25.19
CA GLY A 70 -4.31 -12.87 26.19
C GLY A 70 -4.89 -12.55 27.57
N PRO A 71 -4.04 -12.36 28.59
CA PRO A 71 -4.50 -12.05 29.95
C PRO A 71 -4.84 -10.56 30.17
N GLY A 72 -4.40 -9.66 29.28
CA GLY A 72 -4.74 -8.23 29.32
C GLY A 72 -4.20 -7.49 30.53
N LEU A 73 -2.96 -7.78 30.95
CA LEU A 73 -2.35 -7.13 32.12
C LEU A 73 -2.30 -5.61 31.95
N SER A 74 -2.56 -4.91 33.05
CA SER A 74 -2.38 -3.46 33.12
C SER A 74 -0.89 -3.10 33.01
N THR A 75 -0.58 -1.88 32.55
CA THR A 75 0.80 -1.37 32.52
C THR A 75 1.48 -1.42 33.89
N ARG A 76 0.71 -1.20 34.98
CA ARG A 76 1.18 -1.34 36.36
C ARG A 76 1.66 -2.77 36.64
N ASP A 77 0.82 -3.75 36.33
CA ASP A 77 1.15 -5.16 36.60
C ASP A 77 2.30 -5.64 35.72
N LEU A 78 2.33 -5.21 34.47
CA LEU A 78 3.44 -5.49 33.56
C LEU A 78 4.77 -4.93 34.10
N GLY A 79 4.79 -3.70 34.61
CA GLY A 79 5.98 -3.12 35.25
C GLY A 79 6.44 -3.92 36.48
N GLY A 80 5.50 -4.43 37.28
CA GLY A 80 5.83 -5.33 38.39
C GLY A 80 6.41 -6.67 37.92
N VAL A 81 5.85 -7.27 36.87
CA VAL A 81 6.36 -8.52 36.28
C VAL A 81 7.79 -8.33 35.76
N PHE A 82 8.08 -7.22 35.09
CA PHE A 82 9.45 -6.89 34.67
C PHE A 82 10.40 -6.75 35.84
N THR A 83 9.96 -6.08 36.91
CA THR A 83 10.79 -5.88 38.11
C THR A 83 11.20 -7.23 38.72
N GLU A 84 10.26 -8.16 38.84
CA GLU A 84 10.52 -9.50 39.37
C GLU A 84 11.46 -10.30 38.46
N LEU A 85 11.26 -10.23 37.13
CA LEU A 85 12.11 -10.94 36.18
C LEU A 85 13.55 -10.38 36.16
N VAL A 86 13.68 -9.06 36.16
CA VAL A 86 14.98 -8.35 36.21
C VAL A 86 15.72 -8.61 37.52
N ALA A 87 15.00 -8.75 38.64
CA ALA A 87 15.59 -9.15 39.91
C ALA A 87 16.16 -10.57 39.88
N GLY A 88 15.68 -11.42 38.97
CA GLY A 88 16.25 -12.75 38.72
C GLY A 88 17.47 -12.74 37.82
N ASP A 89 17.42 -12.01 36.71
CA ASP A 89 18.54 -11.80 35.79
C ASP A 89 18.23 -10.59 34.90
N ALA A 90 19.04 -9.54 34.98
CA ALA A 90 18.77 -8.28 34.31
C ALA A 90 18.81 -8.40 32.77
N SER A 91 19.74 -9.21 32.23
CA SER A 91 19.86 -9.40 30.78
C SER A 91 18.67 -10.18 30.23
N ILE A 92 18.21 -11.22 30.94
CA ILE A 92 17.00 -11.96 30.58
C ILE A 92 15.77 -11.05 30.67
N GLY A 93 15.63 -10.27 31.75
CA GLY A 93 14.49 -9.40 31.99
C GLY A 93 14.32 -8.29 30.95
N GLN A 94 15.40 -7.83 30.32
CA GLN A 94 15.33 -6.82 29.25
C GLN A 94 14.81 -7.39 27.93
N ILE A 95 15.14 -8.64 27.57
CA ILE A 95 14.86 -9.21 26.24
C ILE A 95 13.38 -9.10 25.83
N PRO A 96 12.39 -9.35 26.71
CA PRO A 96 10.98 -9.23 26.37
C PRO A 96 10.47 -7.82 26.05
N GLN A 97 11.19 -6.74 26.39
CA GLN A 97 10.66 -5.35 26.37
C GLN A 97 9.98 -4.94 25.04
N ASN A 98 10.57 -5.30 23.89
CA ASN A 98 10.07 -4.89 22.58
C ASN A 98 8.74 -5.59 22.22
N HIS A 99 8.43 -6.74 22.83
CA HIS A 99 7.24 -7.52 22.50
C HIS A 99 5.95 -6.90 23.05
N TYR A 100 6.05 -6.12 24.12
CA TYR A 100 4.91 -5.44 24.75
C TYR A 100 4.53 -4.13 24.05
N GLY A 101 5.28 -3.71 23.03
CA GLY A 101 4.92 -2.61 22.14
C GLY A 101 3.91 -3.00 21.04
N SER A 102 3.63 -4.29 20.86
CA SER A 102 2.76 -4.76 19.77
C SER A 102 1.34 -4.18 19.82
N ARG A 103 0.71 -4.08 18.65
CA ARG A 103 -0.71 -3.70 18.49
C ARG A 103 -1.48 -4.83 17.82
N VAL A 104 -2.80 -4.75 17.88
CA VAL A 104 -3.70 -5.69 17.20
C VAL A 104 -4.39 -4.98 16.05
N VAL A 105 -4.29 -5.55 14.86
CA VAL A 105 -5.06 -5.14 13.67
C VAL A 105 -6.27 -6.06 13.54
N HIS A 106 -7.45 -5.46 13.53
CA HIS A 106 -8.71 -6.16 13.32
C HIS A 106 -9.61 -5.37 12.38
N GLY A 107 -10.20 -6.06 11.40
CA GLY A 107 -11.14 -5.46 10.47
C GLY A 107 -11.09 -6.05 9.07
N THR A 108 -11.78 -5.41 8.14
CA THR A 108 -11.83 -5.81 6.73
C THR A 108 -11.39 -4.64 5.86
N LYS A 109 -10.43 -4.89 4.98
CA LYS A 109 -9.94 -3.95 3.98
C LYS A 109 -10.46 -4.37 2.60
N TYR A 110 -11.24 -3.48 1.98
CA TYR A 110 -11.67 -3.63 0.59
C TYR A 110 -10.70 -2.93 -0.37
N TYR A 111 -10.70 -3.39 -1.62
CA TYR A 111 -9.83 -2.89 -2.69
C TYR A 111 -8.35 -3.05 -2.34
N ALA A 112 -7.96 -4.22 -1.84
CA ALA A 112 -6.61 -4.54 -1.42
C ALA A 112 -5.75 -4.97 -2.62
N THR A 113 -5.54 -4.05 -3.55
CA THR A 113 -4.79 -4.28 -4.79
C THR A 113 -3.45 -4.98 -4.55
N GLY A 114 -3.27 -6.12 -5.22
CA GLY A 114 -2.04 -6.91 -5.18
C GLY A 114 -1.90 -7.81 -3.95
N ALA A 115 -2.85 -7.81 -3.00
CA ALA A 115 -2.72 -8.57 -1.76
C ALA A 115 -2.59 -10.10 -1.97
N LEU A 116 -3.22 -10.64 -3.02
CA LEU A 116 -3.09 -12.07 -3.39
C LEU A 116 -1.66 -12.50 -3.71
N PHE A 117 -0.79 -11.56 -4.11
CA PHE A 117 0.59 -11.82 -4.50
C PHE A 117 1.60 -11.27 -3.47
N ALA A 118 1.11 -10.65 -2.40
CA ALA A 118 1.94 -9.92 -1.48
C ALA A 118 2.60 -10.87 -0.46
N HIS A 119 3.87 -10.63 -0.16
CA HIS A 119 4.50 -11.20 1.04
C HIS A 119 4.16 -10.36 2.27
N TRP A 120 4.01 -9.05 2.07
CA TRP A 120 3.68 -8.07 3.10
C TRP A 120 2.52 -7.20 2.63
N ILE A 121 1.50 -7.09 3.46
CA ILE A 121 0.31 -6.29 3.23
C ILE A 121 0.44 -5.02 4.10
N PRO A 122 0.64 -3.84 3.50
CA PRO A 122 0.55 -2.59 4.23
C PRO A 122 -0.93 -2.29 4.55
N VAL A 123 -1.24 -2.09 5.82
CA VAL A 123 -2.59 -1.86 6.33
C VAL A 123 -2.66 -0.48 6.97
N HIS A 124 -3.48 0.40 6.42
CA HIS A 124 -3.85 1.64 7.11
C HIS A 124 -4.98 1.36 8.10
N ALA A 125 -4.71 1.59 9.38
CA ALA A 125 -5.65 1.41 10.49
C ALA A 125 -5.69 2.65 11.37
N ALA A 126 -6.86 2.99 11.91
CA ALA A 126 -6.98 4.04 12.92
C ALA A 126 -6.53 3.49 14.28
N GLY A 127 -5.67 4.22 14.98
CA GLY A 127 -5.37 3.96 16.39
C GLY A 127 -6.49 4.40 17.31
N GLU A 128 -6.38 4.10 18.61
CA GLU A 128 -7.36 4.49 19.64
C GLU A 128 -7.51 6.01 19.74
N GLU A 129 -6.46 6.75 19.44
CA GLU A 129 -6.41 8.21 19.36
C GLU A 129 -7.01 8.79 18.06
N GLY A 130 -7.57 7.93 17.19
CA GLY A 130 -8.20 8.32 15.94
C GLY A 130 -7.25 8.71 14.81
N ARG A 131 -5.92 8.53 14.99
CA ARG A 131 -4.93 8.83 13.95
C ARG A 131 -4.59 7.59 13.14
N VAL A 132 -4.27 7.78 11.86
CA VAL A 132 -4.00 6.67 10.94
C VAL A 132 -2.54 6.22 11.05
N HIS A 133 -2.35 4.92 11.26
CA HIS A 133 -1.08 4.22 11.25
C HIS A 133 -1.02 3.25 10.06
N ALA A 134 0.18 2.99 9.53
CA ALA A 134 0.42 1.88 8.62
C ALA A 134 1.06 0.73 9.39
N ALA A 135 0.42 -0.43 9.37
CA ALA A 135 0.98 -1.68 9.88
C ALA A 135 1.44 -2.54 8.70
N TRP A 136 2.67 -3.03 8.75
CA TRP A 136 3.19 -4.00 7.78
C TRP A 136 2.95 -5.42 8.29
N VAL A 137 2.01 -6.12 7.67
CA VAL A 137 1.53 -7.44 8.10
C VAL A 137 1.98 -8.50 7.08
N PRO A 138 2.72 -9.56 7.47
CA PRO A 138 2.95 -10.72 6.61
C PRO A 138 1.63 -11.30 6.10
N ALA A 139 1.57 -11.66 4.83
CA ALA A 139 0.32 -12.16 4.24
C ALA A 139 -0.11 -13.54 4.80
N ASP A 140 0.84 -14.29 5.36
CA ASP A 140 0.66 -15.61 5.96
C ASP A 140 0.55 -15.58 7.50
N ASP A 141 0.51 -14.38 8.11
CA ASP A 141 0.33 -14.26 9.56
C ASP A 141 -1.02 -14.88 10.00
N PRO A 142 -1.06 -15.61 11.13
CA PRO A 142 -2.30 -16.14 11.68
C PRO A 142 -3.36 -15.04 11.85
N GLY A 143 -4.55 -15.29 11.29
CA GLY A 143 -5.66 -14.33 11.31
C GLY A 143 -5.74 -13.42 10.08
N VAL A 144 -4.79 -13.50 9.14
CA VAL A 144 -4.91 -12.86 7.82
C VAL A 144 -5.67 -13.78 6.87
N THR A 145 -6.63 -13.24 6.12
CA THR A 145 -7.32 -13.95 5.04
C THR A 145 -7.41 -13.04 3.83
N VAL A 146 -6.82 -13.46 2.72
CA VAL A 146 -6.90 -12.74 1.43
C VAL A 146 -7.90 -13.48 0.53
N GLU A 147 -8.93 -12.76 0.08
CA GLU A 147 -10.02 -13.30 -0.74
C GLU A 147 -9.82 -12.91 -2.20
N ASP A 148 -9.92 -13.89 -3.12
CA ASP A 148 -9.94 -13.64 -4.56
C ASP A 148 -11.39 -13.36 -5.04
N ASP A 149 -11.94 -12.25 -4.55
CA ASP A 149 -13.34 -11.84 -4.76
C ASP A 149 -13.48 -10.61 -5.69
N TRP A 150 -12.39 -10.18 -6.32
CA TRP A 150 -12.41 -9.03 -7.23
C TRP A 150 -13.16 -9.33 -8.53
N ASN A 151 -14.26 -8.61 -8.76
CA ASN A 151 -15.07 -8.74 -9.98
C ASN A 151 -15.30 -7.40 -10.70
N GLY A 152 -14.21 -6.68 -10.96
CA GLY A 152 -14.24 -5.42 -11.71
C GLY A 152 -14.50 -5.59 -13.22
N LEU A 153 -14.99 -4.51 -13.85
CA LEU A 153 -15.17 -4.41 -15.30
C LEU A 153 -13.84 -4.60 -16.05
N GLY A 154 -12.81 -3.88 -15.62
CA GLY A 154 -11.42 -4.00 -16.05
C GLY A 154 -10.50 -4.13 -14.85
N GLN A 155 -9.19 -4.00 -15.06
CA GLN A 155 -8.18 -4.26 -14.03
C GLN A 155 -8.38 -5.65 -13.39
N ARG A 156 -8.82 -6.63 -14.19
CA ARG A 156 -9.38 -7.90 -13.69
C ARG A 156 -8.36 -8.79 -12.98
N THR A 157 -7.07 -8.57 -13.24
CA THR A 157 -5.97 -9.40 -12.74
C THR A 157 -5.12 -8.67 -11.69
N THR A 158 -5.62 -7.56 -11.11
CA THR A 158 -4.88 -6.80 -10.09
C THR A 158 -4.97 -7.42 -8.71
N GLY A 159 -5.88 -8.38 -8.48
CA GLY A 159 -6.12 -8.95 -7.16
C GLY A 159 -6.61 -7.90 -6.16
N SER A 160 -7.48 -6.98 -6.59
CA SER A 160 -8.02 -5.88 -5.76
C SER A 160 -9.19 -6.31 -4.88
N GLY A 161 -9.11 -7.53 -4.34
CA GLY A 161 -10.16 -8.15 -3.54
C GLY A 161 -10.17 -7.66 -2.09
N THR A 162 -10.73 -8.51 -1.23
CA THR A 162 -10.89 -8.28 0.20
C THR A 162 -9.75 -8.91 1.00
N VAL A 163 -9.25 -8.19 2.01
CA VAL A 163 -8.38 -8.76 3.05
C VAL A 163 -9.05 -8.61 4.40
N ARG A 164 -9.15 -9.71 5.15
CA ARG A 164 -9.68 -9.74 6.52
C ARG A 164 -8.54 -9.96 7.51
N PHE A 165 -8.59 -9.22 8.60
CA PHE A 165 -7.67 -9.31 9.72
C PHE A 165 -8.47 -9.69 10.97
N ALA A 166 -8.29 -10.92 11.43
CA ALA A 166 -8.89 -11.46 12.63
C ALA A 166 -7.89 -11.39 13.79
N HIS A 167 -7.81 -10.21 14.42
CA HIS A 167 -6.97 -9.98 15.61
C HIS A 167 -5.48 -10.26 15.38
N VAL A 168 -4.95 -9.78 14.25
CA VAL A 168 -3.56 -10.01 13.85
C VAL A 168 -2.63 -9.15 14.71
N ARG A 169 -1.67 -9.78 15.38
CA ARG A 169 -0.71 -9.08 16.23
C ARG A 169 0.44 -8.54 15.39
N VAL A 170 0.69 -7.24 15.48
CA VAL A 170 1.74 -6.55 14.75
C VAL A 170 2.74 -5.96 15.75
N PRO A 171 4.04 -6.33 15.70
CA PRO A 171 5.08 -5.71 16.51
C PRO A 171 5.20 -4.21 16.26
N ALA A 172 5.60 -3.44 17.29
CA ALA A 172 5.68 -1.97 17.22
C ALA A 172 6.59 -1.47 16.09
N GLU A 173 7.69 -2.18 15.84
CA GLU A 173 8.68 -1.86 14.82
C GLU A 173 8.13 -1.98 13.38
N ARG A 174 6.97 -2.62 13.20
CA ARG A 174 6.27 -2.73 11.92
C ARG A 174 5.11 -1.74 11.77
N ILE A 175 4.96 -0.84 12.73
CA ILE A 175 3.88 0.15 12.76
C ILE A 175 4.50 1.54 12.58
N VAL A 176 4.08 2.21 11.52
CA VAL A 176 4.54 3.55 11.17
C VAL A 176 3.39 4.55 11.37
N PRO A 177 3.62 5.66 12.10
CA PRO A 177 2.60 6.69 12.30
C PRO A 177 2.43 7.54 11.03
N VAL A 178 1.77 7.01 10.00
CA VAL A 178 1.66 7.68 8.69
C VAL A 178 0.96 9.04 8.73
N TYR A 179 0.19 9.33 9.78
CA TYR A 179 -0.35 10.68 9.99
C TYR A 179 0.75 11.76 10.06
N THR A 180 1.98 11.43 10.49
CA THR A 180 3.07 12.42 10.59
C THR A 180 3.61 12.86 9.24
N ILE A 181 3.35 12.09 8.18
CA ILE A 181 3.73 12.42 6.79
C ILE A 181 3.11 13.77 6.39
N PHE A 182 1.88 14.04 6.84
CA PHE A 182 1.11 15.21 6.45
C PHE A 182 1.23 16.38 7.44
N GLU A 183 2.08 16.28 8.46
CA GLU A 183 2.39 17.39 9.38
C GLU A 183 3.42 18.37 8.76
N LYS A 184 3.97 18.05 7.59
CA LYS A 184 4.99 18.83 6.86
C LYS A 184 4.72 18.76 5.36
N ASP A 185 5.40 19.63 4.61
CA ASP A 185 5.45 19.51 3.15
C ASP A 185 6.06 18.16 2.76
N GLU A 186 5.38 17.44 1.87
CA GLU A 186 5.74 16.07 1.51
C GLU A 186 5.18 15.70 0.13
N LEU A 187 5.89 14.82 -0.58
CA LEU A 187 5.55 14.40 -1.94
C LEU A 187 4.75 13.10 -1.99
N PHE A 188 4.39 12.52 -0.85
CA PHE A 188 3.75 11.20 -0.78
C PHE A 188 2.46 11.12 -1.62
N GLY A 189 1.58 12.11 -1.49
CA GLY A 189 0.34 12.18 -2.28
C GLY A 189 0.59 12.33 -3.78
N ALA A 190 1.44 13.30 -4.15
CA ALA A 190 1.83 13.55 -5.54
C ALA A 190 2.51 12.32 -6.18
N TYR A 191 3.39 11.64 -5.46
CA TYR A 191 4.05 10.43 -5.95
C TYR A 191 3.06 9.29 -6.22
N GLY A 192 2.10 9.06 -5.32
CA GLY A 192 1.05 8.06 -5.56
C GLY A 192 0.23 8.37 -6.82
N GLN A 193 -0.17 9.64 -6.99
CA GLN A 193 -0.99 10.09 -8.13
C GLN A 193 -0.21 10.12 -9.45
N TYR A 194 1.09 10.38 -9.39
CA TYR A 194 2.01 10.24 -10.53
C TYR A 194 2.02 8.79 -11.05
N LEU A 195 2.09 7.78 -10.17
CA LEU A 195 2.03 6.38 -10.59
C LEU A 195 0.69 6.03 -11.23
N HIS A 196 -0.43 6.57 -10.72
CA HIS A 196 -1.73 6.41 -11.36
C HIS A 196 -1.78 7.06 -12.75
N ALA A 197 -1.22 8.27 -12.92
CA ALA A 197 -1.12 8.93 -14.22
C ALA A 197 -0.29 8.11 -15.23
N ALA A 198 0.78 7.46 -14.76
CA ALA A 198 1.61 6.56 -15.57
C ALA A 198 0.84 5.32 -16.04
N ILE A 199 0.02 4.72 -15.18
CA ILE A 199 -0.84 3.57 -15.53
C ILE A 199 -1.80 3.94 -16.66
N ASP A 200 -2.55 5.04 -16.51
CA ASP A 200 -3.54 5.45 -17.51
C ASP A 200 -2.87 5.87 -18.83
N THR A 201 -1.72 6.54 -18.76
CA THR A 201 -0.90 6.85 -19.94
C THR A 201 -0.44 5.58 -20.65
N GLY A 202 -0.01 4.55 -19.89
CA GLY A 202 0.38 3.25 -20.43
C GLY A 202 -0.76 2.53 -21.14
N ILE A 203 -1.98 2.59 -20.59
CA ILE A 203 -3.18 2.04 -21.24
C ILE A 203 -3.44 2.76 -22.57
N ALA A 204 -3.33 4.08 -22.61
CA ALA A 204 -3.52 4.86 -23.84
C ALA A 204 -2.47 4.51 -24.91
N VAL A 205 -1.19 4.35 -24.52
CA VAL A 205 -0.10 3.91 -25.41
C VAL A 205 -0.39 2.53 -25.99
N ALA A 206 -0.82 1.58 -25.16
CA ALA A 206 -1.15 0.22 -25.61
C ALA A 206 -2.36 0.21 -26.55
N ALA A 207 -3.40 0.99 -26.24
CA ALA A 207 -4.58 1.14 -27.07
C ALA A 207 -4.23 1.70 -28.46
N LEU A 208 -3.43 2.78 -28.53
CA LEU A 208 -3.00 3.38 -29.79
C LEU A 208 -2.16 2.41 -30.63
N ARG A 209 -1.22 1.69 -30.00
CA ARG A 209 -0.39 0.68 -30.66
C ARG A 209 -1.23 -0.45 -31.25
N ASP A 210 -2.13 -1.02 -30.45
CA ASP A 210 -2.98 -2.13 -30.87
C ASP A 210 -3.98 -1.67 -31.94
N GLY A 211 -4.49 -0.43 -31.82
CA GLY A 211 -5.33 0.23 -32.81
C GLY A 211 -4.63 0.37 -34.16
N LYS A 212 -3.40 0.91 -34.18
CA LYS A 212 -2.57 1.01 -35.40
C LYS A 212 -2.45 -0.34 -36.10
N ARG A 213 -2.10 -1.38 -35.33
CA ARG A 213 -1.95 -2.73 -35.87
C ARG A 213 -3.25 -3.22 -36.52
N LEU A 214 -4.38 -3.10 -35.82
CA LEU A 214 -5.66 -3.60 -36.33
C LEU A 214 -6.21 -2.78 -37.50
N ILE A 215 -5.90 -1.48 -37.59
CA ILE A 215 -6.21 -0.68 -38.79
C ILE A 215 -5.48 -1.25 -40.01
N HIS A 216 -4.22 -1.66 -39.88
CA HIS A 216 -3.49 -2.30 -40.98
C HIS A 216 -3.96 -3.73 -41.27
N ASP A 217 -4.29 -4.50 -40.23
CA ASP A 217 -4.55 -5.94 -40.38
C ASP A 217 -5.99 -6.25 -40.84
N ILE A 218 -6.99 -5.51 -40.35
CA ILE A 218 -8.40 -5.91 -40.50
C ILE A 218 -9.35 -4.80 -40.94
N ALA A 219 -8.98 -3.52 -40.81
CA ALA A 219 -9.84 -2.43 -41.25
C ALA A 219 -9.94 -2.42 -42.78
N ARG A 220 -11.11 -2.04 -43.28
CA ARG A 220 -11.39 -1.96 -44.72
C ARG A 220 -11.67 -0.53 -45.09
N PRO A 221 -11.11 -0.03 -46.21
CA PRO A 221 -11.45 1.29 -46.67
C PRO A 221 -12.92 1.36 -47.06
N ARG A 222 -13.51 2.56 -46.98
CA ARG A 222 -14.83 2.82 -47.58
C ARG A 222 -14.78 2.52 -49.07
N LYS A 223 -15.81 1.86 -49.61
CA LYS A 223 -15.82 1.40 -51.01
C LYS A 223 -15.71 2.56 -52.00
N GLU A 224 -16.22 3.71 -51.61
CA GLU A 224 -16.32 4.93 -52.38
C GLU A 224 -14.96 5.60 -52.61
N THR A 225 -13.94 5.31 -51.77
CA THR A 225 -12.61 5.93 -51.92
C THR A 225 -11.76 5.27 -52.99
N GLY A 226 -12.08 4.04 -53.39
CA GLY A 226 -11.26 3.26 -54.32
C GLY A 226 -9.87 2.89 -53.80
N LEU A 227 -9.59 3.08 -52.50
CA LEU A 227 -8.32 2.75 -51.88
C LEU A 227 -8.22 1.26 -51.56
N ASP A 228 -6.99 0.73 -51.54
CA ASP A 228 -6.72 -0.66 -51.15
C ASP A 228 -6.62 -0.84 -49.63
N ARG A 229 -6.25 0.22 -48.89
CA ARG A 229 -6.02 0.17 -47.44
C ARG A 229 -6.79 1.27 -46.72
N ALA A 230 -7.44 0.90 -45.62
CA ALA A 230 -8.07 1.86 -44.71
C ALA A 230 -7.06 2.89 -44.16
N ALA A 231 -5.81 2.45 -43.93
CA ALA A 231 -4.74 3.32 -43.44
C ALA A 231 -4.35 4.45 -44.39
N ASP A 232 -4.79 4.42 -45.66
CA ASP A 232 -4.55 5.47 -46.65
C ASP A 232 -5.73 6.45 -46.76
N GLU A 233 -6.85 6.21 -46.05
CA GLU A 233 -7.95 7.18 -46.00
C GLU A 233 -7.55 8.39 -45.16
N GLU A 234 -7.61 9.59 -45.75
CA GLU A 234 -7.26 10.85 -45.08
C GLU A 234 -7.97 10.99 -43.71
N ALA A 235 -9.27 10.71 -43.65
CA ALA A 235 -10.03 10.77 -42.40
C ALA A 235 -9.50 9.81 -41.31
N ILE A 236 -9.00 8.61 -41.68
CA ILE A 236 -8.39 7.68 -40.72
C ILE A 236 -7.03 8.21 -40.27
N VAL A 237 -6.23 8.75 -41.19
CA VAL A 237 -4.94 9.36 -40.87
C VAL A 237 -5.11 10.55 -39.91
N ASP A 238 -6.07 11.43 -40.18
CA ASP A 238 -6.35 12.62 -39.38
C ASP A 238 -6.81 12.25 -37.97
N LEU A 239 -7.82 11.39 -37.87
CA LEU A 239 -8.36 10.95 -36.57
C LEU A 239 -7.33 10.14 -35.77
N PHE A 240 -6.53 9.29 -36.43
CA PHE A 240 -5.44 8.58 -35.76
C PHE A 240 -4.35 9.55 -35.28
N GLY A 241 -4.02 10.57 -36.07
CA GLY A 241 -3.10 11.65 -35.70
C GLY A 241 -3.58 12.42 -34.46
N GLU A 242 -4.88 12.67 -34.38
CA GLU A 242 -5.54 13.24 -33.23
C GLU A 242 -5.43 12.40 -31.94
N LEU A 243 -5.61 11.07 -32.05
CA LEU A 243 -5.38 10.17 -30.92
C LEU A 243 -3.90 10.10 -30.53
N ALA A 244 -3.01 10.09 -31.53
CA ALA A 244 -1.57 10.07 -31.31
C ALA A 244 -1.05 11.35 -30.63
N LEU A 245 -1.58 12.52 -31.00
CA LEU A 245 -1.28 13.79 -30.35
C LEU A 245 -1.66 13.75 -28.87
N ARG A 246 -2.86 13.28 -28.53
CA ARG A 246 -3.32 13.13 -27.14
C ARG A 246 -2.38 12.23 -26.32
N VAL A 247 -1.95 11.10 -26.87
CA VAL A 247 -0.97 10.22 -26.20
C VAL A 247 0.39 10.90 -26.03
N ARG A 248 0.85 11.67 -27.03
CA ARG A 248 2.10 12.43 -26.92
C ARG A 248 2.02 13.49 -25.81
N THR A 249 0.91 14.22 -25.72
CA THR A 249 0.67 15.20 -24.65
C THR A 249 0.65 14.55 -23.27
N ALA A 250 -0.04 13.42 -23.10
CA ALA A 250 -0.03 12.68 -21.83
C ALA A 250 1.37 12.25 -21.40
N ARG A 251 2.21 11.78 -22.35
CA ARG A 251 3.61 11.43 -22.05
C ARG A 251 4.48 12.64 -21.72
N ALA A 252 4.20 13.80 -22.31
CA ALA A 252 4.92 15.03 -22.01
C ALA A 252 4.59 15.52 -20.59
N LEU A 253 3.30 15.63 -20.25
CA LEU A 253 2.85 16.01 -18.91
C LEU A 253 3.33 15.03 -17.83
N LEU A 254 3.33 13.73 -18.14
CA LEU A 254 3.87 12.73 -17.22
C LEU A 254 5.36 12.94 -16.97
N ARG A 255 6.15 13.25 -18.01
CA ARG A 255 7.58 13.54 -17.86
C ARG A 255 7.81 14.77 -17.00
N GLU A 256 7.11 15.86 -17.30
CA GLU A 256 7.16 17.11 -16.56
C GLU A 256 6.83 16.90 -15.08
N ALA A 257 5.74 16.18 -14.77
CA ALA A 257 5.36 15.84 -13.41
C ALA A 257 6.45 15.01 -12.68
N GLY A 258 7.07 14.06 -13.38
CA GLY A 258 8.17 13.27 -12.83
C GLY A 258 9.39 14.14 -12.51
N GLU A 259 9.80 15.01 -13.44
CA GLU A 259 10.91 15.95 -13.26
C GLU A 259 10.65 16.91 -12.09
N ALA A 260 9.41 17.42 -11.93
CA ALA A 260 9.03 18.28 -10.83
C ALA A 260 9.07 17.55 -9.47
N VAL A 261 8.59 16.30 -9.39
CA VAL A 261 8.66 15.47 -8.18
C VAL A 261 10.12 15.18 -7.80
N ASP A 262 10.97 14.86 -8.77
CA ASP A 262 12.40 14.59 -8.52
C ASP A 262 13.14 15.84 -8.04
N ALA A 263 12.86 17.01 -8.63
CA ALA A 263 13.43 18.28 -8.19
C ALA A 263 13.00 18.64 -6.76
N ALA A 264 11.70 18.58 -6.48
CA ALA A 264 11.15 18.87 -5.15
C ALA A 264 11.70 17.92 -4.06
N ARG A 265 12.03 16.67 -4.42
CA ARG A 265 12.61 15.69 -3.47
C ARG A 265 13.96 16.15 -2.91
N VAL A 266 14.80 16.77 -3.74
CA VAL A 266 16.11 17.29 -3.31
C VAL A 266 15.93 18.40 -2.28
N ASP A 267 14.99 19.30 -2.55
CA ASP A 267 14.74 20.49 -1.75
C ASP A 267 13.99 20.24 -0.45
N LEU A 268 13.20 19.17 -0.35
CA LEU A 268 12.51 18.75 0.89
C LEU A 268 13.44 18.66 2.11
N ASN A 269 14.73 18.34 1.90
CA ASN A 269 15.72 18.26 2.96
C ASN A 269 16.07 19.64 3.56
N THR A 270 15.86 20.73 2.83
CA THR A 270 16.27 22.09 3.21
C THR A 270 15.22 22.83 4.05
N ARG A 271 13.94 22.41 4.00
CA ARG A 271 12.81 23.01 4.74
C ARG A 271 12.68 24.53 4.59
N THR A 272 12.90 25.03 3.37
CA THR A 272 12.78 26.45 3.02
C THR A 272 11.43 26.76 2.37
N ALA A 273 11.04 28.04 2.29
CA ALA A 273 9.85 28.45 1.52
C ALA A 273 9.96 28.07 0.03
N ALA A 274 11.17 28.04 -0.52
CA ALA A 274 11.41 27.55 -1.88
C ALA A 274 11.10 26.06 -2.01
N ALA A 275 11.45 25.25 -1.00
CA ALA A 275 11.10 23.82 -0.97
C ALA A 275 9.59 23.61 -0.93
N SER A 276 8.86 24.39 -0.11
CA SER A 276 7.39 24.35 -0.07
C SER A 276 6.76 24.69 -1.43
N ALA A 277 7.27 25.72 -2.11
CA ALA A 277 6.83 26.09 -3.45
C ALA A 277 7.10 24.98 -4.48
N ALA A 278 8.26 24.34 -4.42
CA ALA A 278 8.59 23.22 -5.30
C ALA A 278 7.66 22.02 -5.08
N VAL A 279 7.25 21.73 -3.84
CA VAL A 279 6.27 20.67 -3.53
C VAL A 279 4.88 21.00 -4.08
N ALA A 280 4.45 22.26 -3.97
CA ALA A 280 3.18 22.72 -4.53
C ALA A 280 3.17 22.59 -6.07
N GLU A 281 4.25 23.03 -6.72
CA GLU A 281 4.44 22.94 -8.16
C GLU A 281 4.45 21.48 -8.64
N ALA A 282 5.20 20.60 -7.97
CA ALA A 282 5.20 19.17 -8.26
C ALA A 282 3.81 18.56 -8.13
N SER A 283 3.04 18.96 -7.11
CA SER A 283 1.67 18.51 -6.92
C SER A 283 0.74 19.01 -8.03
N ALA A 284 0.90 20.25 -8.49
CA ALA A 284 0.12 20.81 -9.58
C ALA A 284 0.43 20.12 -10.92
N ALA A 285 1.71 19.89 -11.23
CA ALA A 285 2.14 19.14 -12.40
C ALA A 285 1.58 17.70 -12.40
N VAL A 286 1.60 17.02 -11.24
CA VAL A 286 0.97 15.71 -11.09
C VAL A 286 -0.54 15.78 -11.29
N ALA A 287 -1.23 16.78 -10.72
CA ALA A 287 -2.67 16.95 -10.91
C ALA A 287 -3.03 17.14 -12.40
N ALA A 288 -2.22 17.92 -13.15
CA ALA A 288 -2.36 18.09 -14.60
C ALA A 288 -2.16 16.76 -15.35
N ALA A 289 -1.07 16.04 -15.06
CA ALA A 289 -0.78 14.74 -15.67
C ALA A 289 -1.88 13.71 -15.37
N ARG A 290 -2.37 13.67 -14.13
CA ARG A 290 -3.44 12.77 -13.67
C ARG A 290 -4.75 13.10 -14.38
N ALA A 291 -5.16 14.37 -14.42
CA ALA A 291 -6.40 14.79 -15.06
C ALA A 291 -6.40 14.52 -16.57
N HIS A 292 -5.25 14.73 -17.22
CA HIS A 292 -5.14 14.53 -18.67
C HIS A 292 -5.08 13.04 -19.03
N SER A 293 -4.28 12.25 -18.31
CA SER A 293 -4.18 10.79 -18.55
C SER A 293 -5.50 10.04 -18.34
N ASP A 294 -6.34 10.47 -17.38
CA ASP A 294 -7.73 9.99 -17.22
C ASP A 294 -8.54 10.10 -18.52
N GLU A 295 -8.55 11.30 -19.10
CA GLU A 295 -9.33 11.58 -20.29
C GLU A 295 -8.74 10.88 -21.52
N VAL A 296 -7.42 10.96 -21.69
CA VAL A 296 -6.73 10.39 -22.85
C VAL A 296 -6.87 8.88 -22.90
N SER A 297 -6.72 8.18 -21.77
CA SER A 297 -6.87 6.73 -21.72
C SER A 297 -8.26 6.27 -22.17
N LEU A 298 -9.32 6.98 -21.77
CA LEU A 298 -10.70 6.71 -22.19
C LEU A 298 -10.95 7.08 -23.65
N LYS A 299 -10.49 8.26 -24.09
CA LYS A 299 -10.70 8.75 -25.46
C LYS A 299 -9.98 7.88 -26.49
N VAL A 300 -8.73 7.50 -26.24
CA VAL A 300 -7.95 6.67 -27.16
C VAL A 300 -8.49 5.25 -27.20
N SER A 301 -8.78 4.65 -26.03
CA SER A 301 -9.29 3.27 -25.99
C SER A 301 -10.69 3.12 -26.60
N GLY A 302 -11.53 4.15 -26.55
CA GLY A 302 -12.80 4.18 -27.28
C GLY A 302 -12.64 4.52 -28.76
N GLY A 303 -11.84 5.54 -29.09
CA GLY A 303 -11.70 6.07 -30.45
C GLY A 303 -11.12 5.09 -31.46
N ILE A 304 -10.26 4.16 -31.02
CA ILE A 304 -9.71 3.13 -31.93
C ILE A 304 -10.78 2.22 -32.54
N PHE A 305 -11.95 2.05 -31.91
CA PHE A 305 -13.05 1.25 -32.48
C PHE A 305 -13.63 1.91 -33.73
N GLU A 306 -13.76 3.24 -33.72
CA GLU A 306 -14.27 4.00 -34.87
C GLU A 306 -13.35 3.87 -36.09
N LEU A 307 -12.03 3.90 -35.86
CA LEU A 307 -11.02 3.79 -36.92
C LEU A 307 -10.93 2.41 -37.56
N ILE A 308 -11.23 1.35 -36.78
CA ILE A 308 -11.17 -0.04 -37.28
C ILE A 308 -12.52 -0.46 -37.88
N GLY A 309 -13.63 0.08 -37.37
CA GLY A 309 -15.00 -0.28 -37.73
C GLY A 309 -15.50 -1.55 -37.03
N THR A 310 -16.64 -2.08 -37.46
CA THR A 310 -17.39 -3.15 -36.76
C THR A 310 -16.57 -4.39 -36.40
N ARG A 311 -15.53 -4.74 -37.18
CA ARG A 311 -14.66 -5.89 -36.88
C ARG A 311 -13.91 -5.73 -35.55
N ALA A 312 -13.69 -4.50 -35.09
CA ALA A 312 -13.10 -4.22 -33.77
C ALA A 312 -13.93 -4.75 -32.61
N ALA A 313 -15.25 -4.91 -32.81
CA ALA A 313 -16.18 -5.42 -31.80
C ALA A 313 -16.18 -6.96 -31.71
N ASP A 314 -15.35 -7.66 -32.48
CA ASP A 314 -15.18 -9.10 -32.33
C ASP A 314 -14.58 -9.41 -30.94
N ARG A 315 -15.32 -10.20 -30.16
CA ARG A 315 -14.92 -10.60 -28.80
C ARG A 315 -13.56 -11.30 -28.78
N ALA A 316 -13.17 -12.01 -29.84
CA ALA A 316 -11.88 -12.67 -29.94
C ALA A 316 -10.69 -11.69 -29.94
N LEU A 317 -10.89 -10.45 -30.39
CA LEU A 317 -9.86 -9.41 -30.35
C LEU A 317 -9.65 -8.85 -28.94
N ASN A 318 -10.69 -8.94 -28.09
CA ASN A 318 -10.71 -8.44 -26.71
C ASN A 318 -10.21 -6.97 -26.63
N LEU A 319 -10.48 -6.16 -27.66
CA LEU A 319 -9.92 -4.80 -27.80
C LEU A 319 -10.47 -3.85 -26.74
N ASP A 320 -11.70 -4.10 -26.31
CA ASP A 320 -12.44 -3.39 -25.27
C ASP A 320 -11.74 -3.47 -23.91
N ARG A 321 -10.79 -4.40 -23.72
CA ARG A 321 -9.95 -4.49 -22.51
C ARG A 321 -9.28 -3.17 -22.15
N HIS A 322 -8.83 -2.40 -23.15
CA HIS A 322 -8.15 -1.13 -22.90
C HIS A 322 -9.10 -0.13 -22.25
N TRP A 323 -10.31 -0.01 -22.80
CA TRP A 323 -11.33 0.89 -22.25
C TRP A 323 -11.82 0.40 -20.89
N ARG A 324 -12.08 -0.90 -20.71
CA ARG A 324 -12.49 -1.45 -19.42
C ARG A 324 -11.44 -1.22 -18.33
N ASN A 325 -10.16 -1.42 -18.65
CA ASN A 325 -9.05 -1.17 -17.73
C ASN A 325 -8.94 0.32 -17.38
N ALA A 326 -8.97 1.20 -18.37
CA ALA A 326 -8.97 2.65 -18.15
C ALA A 326 -10.18 3.07 -17.31
N ARG A 327 -11.40 2.68 -17.70
CA ARG A 327 -12.62 3.07 -16.99
C ARG A 327 -12.63 2.62 -15.54
N THR A 328 -12.11 1.43 -15.24
CA THR A 328 -12.03 0.93 -13.87
C THR A 328 -11.00 1.72 -13.05
N HIS A 329 -9.81 1.94 -13.60
CA HIS A 329 -8.71 2.61 -12.89
C HIS A 329 -8.97 4.11 -12.65
N THR A 330 -9.49 4.80 -13.66
CA THR A 330 -9.85 6.24 -13.62
C THR A 330 -11.00 6.57 -12.66
N LEU A 331 -11.57 5.59 -11.95
CA LEU A 331 -12.57 5.80 -10.89
C LEU A 331 -11.95 5.84 -9.48
N HIS A 332 -10.64 5.60 -9.35
CA HIS A 332 -9.95 5.64 -8.05
C HIS A 332 -10.18 6.96 -7.32
N ASP A 333 -9.99 8.08 -8.02
CA ASP A 333 -10.32 9.42 -7.54
C ASP A 333 -11.06 10.23 -8.61
N PRO A 334 -11.90 11.19 -8.23
CA PRO A 334 -12.59 12.01 -9.21
C PRO A 334 -11.65 12.98 -9.95
N ARG A 335 -11.52 12.83 -11.27
CA ARG A 335 -10.82 13.78 -12.18
C ARG A 335 -11.11 15.25 -11.90
N ARG A 336 -12.37 15.57 -11.56
CA ARG A 336 -12.82 16.95 -11.26
C ARG A 336 -12.09 17.59 -10.08
N LEU A 337 -11.59 16.80 -9.13
CA LEU A 337 -10.82 17.33 -8.01
C LEU A 337 -9.43 17.76 -8.47
N LYS A 338 -8.76 16.95 -9.30
CA LYS A 338 -7.46 17.27 -9.91
C LYS A 338 -7.51 18.60 -10.66
N LEU A 339 -8.55 18.78 -11.48
CA LEU A 339 -8.80 20.05 -12.18
C LEU A 339 -9.05 21.23 -11.24
N ARG A 340 -9.77 21.01 -10.13
CA ARG A 340 -10.00 22.05 -9.12
C ARG A 340 -8.71 22.47 -8.44
N TYR A 341 -7.81 21.53 -8.13
CA TYR A 341 -6.53 21.83 -7.51
C TYR A 341 -5.61 22.56 -8.47
N LEU A 342 -5.50 22.10 -9.72
CA LEU A 342 -4.76 22.81 -10.75
C LEU A 342 -5.31 24.23 -10.96
N GLY A 343 -6.63 24.39 -11.10
CA GLY A 343 -7.22 25.72 -11.25
C GLY A 343 -7.05 26.62 -10.02
N GLY A 344 -7.04 26.05 -8.81
CA GLY A 344 -6.75 26.78 -7.58
C GLY A 344 -5.31 27.29 -7.53
N TRP A 345 -4.36 26.48 -7.99
CA TRP A 345 -2.96 26.83 -8.10
C TRP A 345 -2.73 27.92 -9.15
N GLU A 346 -3.13 27.67 -10.39
CA GLU A 346 -2.88 28.57 -11.54
C GLU A 346 -3.57 29.95 -11.39
N LEU A 347 -4.71 30.02 -10.69
CA LEU A 347 -5.49 31.25 -10.57
C LEU A 347 -5.22 32.02 -9.27
N ASN A 348 -4.96 31.31 -8.17
CA ASN A 348 -4.97 31.90 -6.82
C ASN A 348 -3.74 31.52 -5.98
N ASP A 349 -2.71 30.92 -6.57
CA ASP A 349 -1.53 30.41 -5.86
C ASP A 349 -1.90 29.47 -4.68
N THR A 350 -3.06 28.81 -4.76
CA THR A 350 -3.54 27.92 -3.70
C THR A 350 -2.95 26.53 -3.93
N PRO A 351 -2.04 26.05 -3.05
CA PRO A 351 -1.35 24.80 -3.28
C PRO A 351 -2.33 23.61 -3.28
N PRO A 352 -2.12 22.59 -4.13
CA PRO A 352 -2.84 21.32 -4.01
C PRO A 352 -2.66 20.70 -2.61
N PRO A 353 -3.63 19.92 -2.11
CA PRO A 353 -3.55 19.34 -0.77
C PRO A 353 -2.39 18.33 -0.67
N ALA A 354 -1.63 18.25 0.42
CA ALA A 354 -0.49 17.32 0.53
C ALA A 354 -0.86 15.81 0.58
N ASN A 355 -2.15 15.46 0.51
CA ASN A 355 -2.63 14.09 0.69
C ASN A 355 -2.85 13.36 -0.65
N GLY A 356 -3.25 12.09 -0.59
CA GLY A 356 -3.49 11.26 -1.77
C GLY A 356 -4.60 11.75 -2.71
N LEU A 357 -5.26 12.89 -2.45
CA LEU A 357 -6.29 13.45 -3.32
C LEU A 357 -5.74 14.37 -4.41
N VAL A 358 -4.44 14.71 -4.43
CA VAL A 358 -3.79 15.57 -5.46
C VAL A 358 -4.09 15.18 -6.88
#